data_AF-A0A950SPG8-F1
#
_entry.id   AF-A0A950SPG8-F1
#
_cell.length_a   1.000
_cell.length_b   1.000
_cell.length_c   1.000
_cell.angle_alpha   90.00
_cell.angle_beta   90.00
_cell.angle_gamma   90.00
#
_symmetry.space_group_name_H-M   'P 1'
#
loop_
_entity.id
_entity.type
_entity.pdbx_description
1 polymer ?
#
loop_
_entity_poly.entity_id
_entity_poly.type
_entity_poly.pdbx_seq_one_letter_code
_entity_poly.pdbx_strand_id
1 'polypeptide(L)'
;MGTKRLARNPRDRELLGFAAEHRFVLAEQAAELLSLTAASADARLRALARASLMTREQGLPRLPVHRITRHGLDAIGSDLSPPRLDLRCYEHDVGVTWLWLAARRGAFGTAQAVVGERRLRSRDAGRDPGEPPLAVRLGGLGPAGRERLHYPDLLIVSPDGRRLALELELTSKGRRRRERILAGYGADARIDGVIYLVRDVRIGRSIADSAGRLGISPWVWVRPVVLDTGLSEQAAEIGGGRAGAPSARARGAPSARASRAAAEDRRAQEPVTSGAGR
;
A
#
# COMPACT_ATOMS: atom_id res chain seq x y z
N MET A 1 2.04 37.64 -2.67
CA MET A 1 2.49 37.81 -1.26
C MET A 1 2.10 36.67 -0.31
N GLY A 2 1.00 35.92 -0.52
CA GLY A 2 0.54 34.88 0.41
C GLY A 2 1.37 33.58 0.50
N THR A 3 2.01 33.15 -0.59
CA THR A 3 2.76 31.87 -0.68
C THR A 3 4.00 31.82 0.22
N LYS A 4 4.82 32.89 0.19
CA LYS A 4 6.01 33.01 1.07
C LYS A 4 5.65 33.05 2.56
N ARG A 5 4.43 33.49 2.94
CA ARG A 5 3.99 33.53 4.33
C ARG A 5 3.55 32.16 4.85
N LEU A 6 2.84 31.38 4.03
CA LEU A 6 2.43 30.01 4.38
C LEU A 6 3.64 29.09 4.54
N ALA A 7 4.60 29.13 3.61
CA ALA A 7 5.84 28.34 3.72
C ALA A 7 6.79 28.78 4.84
N ARG A 8 6.49 29.88 5.56
CA ARG A 8 7.23 30.32 6.76
C ARG A 8 6.63 29.78 8.06
N ASN A 9 5.37 29.33 8.06
CA ASN A 9 4.78 28.72 9.24
C ASN A 9 5.45 27.36 9.50
N PRO A 10 6.01 27.11 10.71
CA PRO A 10 6.68 25.84 11.02
C PRO A 10 5.80 24.61 10.76
N ARG A 11 4.50 24.66 11.06
CA ARG A 11 3.57 23.54 10.81
C ARG A 11 3.35 23.29 9.32
N ASP A 12 3.31 24.34 8.50
CA ASP A 12 3.16 24.20 7.05
C ASP A 12 4.45 23.66 6.43
N ARG A 13 5.63 24.08 6.92
CA ARG A 13 6.91 23.50 6.52
C ARG A 13 7.01 22.02 6.89
N GLU A 14 6.57 21.65 8.09
CA GLU A 14 6.52 20.25 8.53
C GLU A 14 5.60 19.41 7.65
N LEU A 15 4.38 19.91 7.36
CA LEU A 15 3.43 19.22 6.49
C LEU A 15 3.93 19.09 5.05
N LEU A 16 4.58 20.12 4.50
CA LEU A 16 5.22 20.04 3.18
C LEU A 16 6.40 19.07 3.18
N GLY A 17 7.22 19.06 4.24
CA GLY A 17 8.31 18.10 4.40
C GLY A 17 7.80 16.67 4.43
N PHE A 18 6.75 16.40 5.20
CA PHE A 18 6.05 15.12 5.22
C PHE A 18 5.49 14.75 3.84
N ALA A 19 4.79 15.66 3.17
CA ALA A 19 4.23 15.40 1.84
C ALA A 19 5.30 15.19 0.75
N ALA A 20 6.53 15.66 0.95
CA ALA A 20 7.64 15.43 0.02
C ALA A 20 8.14 13.97 0.03
N GLU A 21 8.13 13.34 1.21
CA GLU A 21 8.56 11.96 1.42
C GLU A 21 7.58 10.93 0.85
N HIS A 22 6.32 11.31 0.64
CA HIS A 22 5.24 10.42 0.21
C HIS A 22 4.71 10.75 -1.18
N ARG A 23 4.02 9.80 -1.81
CA ARG A 23 3.41 10.04 -3.14
C ARG A 23 2.21 10.98 -3.07
N PHE A 24 1.47 10.90 -1.97
CA PHE A 24 0.37 11.77 -1.59
C PHE A 24 0.14 11.63 -0.08
N VAL A 25 -0.67 12.52 0.48
CA VAL A 25 -1.09 12.48 1.88
C VAL A 25 -2.60 12.65 2.00
N LEU A 26 -3.17 12.02 3.02
CA LEU A 26 -4.58 12.13 3.42
C LEU A 26 -4.75 13.16 4.55
N ALA A 27 -5.97 13.65 4.74
CA ALA A 27 -6.28 14.60 5.81
C ALA A 27 -6.05 14.00 7.20
N GLU A 28 -6.35 12.72 7.38
CA GLU A 28 -6.18 11.95 8.61
C GLU A 28 -4.69 11.81 8.97
N GLN A 29 -3.84 11.58 7.96
CA GLN A 29 -2.39 11.49 8.14
C GLN A 29 -1.79 12.85 8.50
N ALA A 30 -2.27 13.93 7.86
CA ALA A 30 -1.87 15.29 8.21
C ALA A 30 -2.38 15.71 9.60
N ALA A 31 -3.57 15.23 10.00
CA ALA A 31 -4.13 15.44 11.32
C ALA A 31 -3.27 14.77 12.38
N GLU A 32 -2.88 13.51 12.15
CA GLU A 32 -1.98 12.78 13.03
C GLU A 32 -0.61 13.48 13.14
N LEU A 33 -0.01 13.86 12.00
CA LEU A 33 1.28 14.56 11.95
C LEU A 33 1.31 15.82 12.82
N LEU A 34 0.25 16.62 12.74
CA LEU A 34 0.19 17.95 13.36
C LEU A 34 -0.57 17.97 14.69
N SER A 35 -1.03 16.81 15.17
CA SER A 35 -1.92 16.67 16.33
C SER A 35 -3.16 17.57 16.23
N LEU A 36 -3.86 17.50 15.09
CA LEU A 36 -5.06 18.26 14.78
C LEU A 36 -6.27 17.34 14.59
N THR A 37 -7.47 17.93 14.48
CA THR A 37 -8.63 17.23 13.95
C THR A 37 -8.52 17.07 12.42
N ALA A 38 -9.16 16.04 11.86
CA ALA A 38 -9.21 15.82 10.40
C ALA A 38 -9.75 17.04 9.64
N ALA A 39 -10.79 17.70 10.16
CA ALA A 39 -11.34 18.92 9.55
C ALA A 39 -10.34 20.08 9.52
N SER A 40 -9.56 20.27 10.59
CA SER A 40 -8.54 21.32 10.66
C SER A 40 -7.37 21.03 9.73
N ALA A 41 -6.97 19.75 9.63
CA ALA A 41 -5.93 19.31 8.71
C ALA A 41 -6.37 19.47 7.23
N ASP A 42 -7.60 19.08 6.89
CA ASP A 42 -8.17 19.28 5.54
C ASP A 42 -8.29 20.76 5.19
N ALA A 43 -8.71 21.63 6.13
CA ALA A 43 -8.70 23.07 5.92
C ALA A 43 -7.31 23.62 5.60
N ARG A 44 -6.27 23.14 6.29
CA ARG A 44 -4.87 23.53 6.06
C ARG A 44 -4.36 23.01 4.71
N LEU A 45 -4.60 21.74 4.39
CA LEU A 45 -4.25 21.14 3.10
C LEU A 45 -4.91 21.90 1.93
N ARG A 46 -6.19 22.28 2.05
CA ARG A 46 -6.89 23.12 1.07
C ARG A 46 -6.27 24.52 0.96
N ALA A 47 -5.80 25.11 2.05
CA ALA A 47 -5.11 26.40 2.00
C ALA A 47 -3.77 26.29 1.24
N LEU A 48 -2.99 25.23 1.48
CA LEU A 48 -1.75 24.95 0.75
C LEU A 48 -2.02 24.67 -0.74
N ALA A 49 -3.13 23.98 -1.05
CA ALA A 49 -3.56 23.74 -2.42
C ALA A 49 -3.95 25.03 -3.16
N ARG A 50 -4.71 25.92 -2.51
CA ARG A 50 -5.03 27.27 -3.04
C ARG A 50 -3.79 28.14 -3.26
N ALA A 51 -2.72 27.89 -2.49
CA ALA A 51 -1.43 28.54 -2.67
C ALA A 51 -0.52 27.84 -3.70
N SER A 52 -1.02 26.81 -4.41
CA SER A 52 -0.28 26.00 -5.38
C SER A 52 0.96 25.29 -4.82
N LEU A 53 1.06 25.15 -3.49
CA LEU A 53 2.12 24.37 -2.83
C LEU A 53 1.77 22.88 -2.82
N MET A 54 0.48 22.55 -2.96
CA MET A 54 -0.02 21.21 -3.13
C MET A 54 -1.06 21.16 -4.26
N THR A 55 -1.30 19.98 -4.81
CA THR A 55 -2.44 19.67 -5.66
C THR A 55 -3.41 18.81 -4.86
N ARG A 56 -4.71 19.05 -5.00
CA ARG A 56 -5.77 18.22 -4.44
C ARG A 56 -6.44 17.44 -5.57
N GLU A 57 -6.48 16.13 -5.45
CA GLU A 57 -7.06 15.20 -6.42
C GLU A 57 -8.02 14.23 -5.71
N GLN A 58 -8.87 13.57 -6.47
CA GLN A 58 -9.69 12.47 -5.92
C GLN A 58 -8.90 11.17 -6.00
N GLY A 59 -8.66 10.54 -4.85
CA GLY A 59 -8.06 9.21 -4.74
C GLY A 59 -9.10 8.08 -4.83
N LEU A 60 -8.68 6.86 -4.51
CA LEU A 60 -9.59 5.72 -4.30
C LEU A 60 -9.80 5.54 -2.78
N PRO A 61 -11.02 5.39 -2.26
CA PRO A 61 -12.30 5.30 -2.93
C PRO A 61 -13.04 6.67 -2.89
N ARG A 62 -12.53 7.66 -3.64
CA ARG A 62 -13.01 9.07 -3.68
C ARG A 62 -12.69 9.91 -2.44
N LEU A 63 -11.65 9.54 -1.70
CA LEU A 63 -11.09 10.41 -0.66
C LEU A 63 -10.15 11.44 -1.29
N PRO A 64 -10.18 12.72 -0.87
CA PRO A 64 -9.25 13.72 -1.36
C PRO A 64 -7.81 13.39 -0.97
N VAL A 65 -6.94 13.26 -1.98
CA VAL A 65 -5.50 13.11 -1.78
C VAL A 65 -4.79 14.42 -2.09
N HIS A 66 -3.70 14.68 -1.37
CA HIS A 66 -2.92 15.90 -1.54
C HIS A 66 -1.48 15.54 -1.93
N ARG A 67 -1.00 16.11 -3.04
CA ARG A 67 0.36 15.88 -3.55
C ARG A 67 1.14 17.18 -3.49
N ILE A 68 2.40 17.13 -3.06
CA ILE A 68 3.26 18.31 -3.13
C ILE A 68 3.57 18.68 -4.59
N THR A 69 3.55 19.97 -4.90
CA THR A 69 3.93 20.48 -6.24
C THR A 69 5.43 20.77 -6.30
N ARG A 70 5.95 21.09 -7.51
CA ARG A 70 7.30 21.65 -7.64
C ARG A 70 7.46 22.91 -6.77
N HIS A 71 6.50 23.82 -6.82
CA HIS A 71 6.51 25.04 -6.00
C HIS A 71 6.51 24.73 -4.48
N GLY A 72 5.75 23.71 -4.04
CA GLY A 72 5.79 23.26 -2.65
C GLY A 72 7.16 22.74 -2.22
N LEU A 73 7.82 21.95 -3.07
CA LEU A 73 9.17 21.45 -2.84
C LEU A 73 10.20 22.58 -2.76
N ASP A 74 10.14 23.53 -3.69
CA ASP A 74 11.04 24.69 -3.72
C ASP A 74 10.87 25.54 -2.45
N ALA A 75 9.63 25.68 -1.96
CA ALA A 75 9.33 26.45 -0.75
C ALA A 75 9.95 25.88 0.54
N ILE A 76 10.25 24.57 0.57
CA ILE A 76 10.97 23.92 1.66
C ILE A 76 12.44 23.61 1.33
N GLY A 77 12.92 23.99 0.14
CA GLY A 77 14.28 23.70 -0.31
C GLY A 77 14.54 22.21 -0.57
N SER A 78 13.51 21.46 -0.97
CA SER A 78 13.63 20.02 -1.25
C SER A 78 14.11 19.79 -2.69
N ASP A 79 15.11 18.93 -2.83
CA ASP A 79 15.69 18.45 -4.10
C ASP A 79 14.87 17.34 -4.77
N LEU A 80 13.82 16.83 -4.11
CA LEU A 80 13.01 15.75 -4.66
C LEU A 80 12.26 16.18 -5.94
N SER A 81 11.91 15.21 -6.77
CA SER A 81 10.98 15.43 -7.88
C SER A 81 9.51 15.28 -7.44
N PRO A 82 8.56 16.04 -8.01
CA PRO A 82 7.14 15.93 -7.72
C PRO A 82 6.66 14.47 -7.83
N PRO A 83 5.90 13.97 -6.85
CA PRO A 83 5.37 12.62 -6.91
C PRO A 83 4.33 12.47 -8.02
N ARG A 84 4.20 11.25 -8.53
CA ARG A 84 3.10 10.84 -9.41
C ARG A 84 2.16 9.92 -8.64
N LEU A 85 0.85 10.10 -8.84
CA LEU A 85 -0.16 9.18 -8.33
C LEU A 85 -0.16 7.91 -9.20
N ASP A 86 -0.07 6.74 -8.56
CA ASP A 86 -0.31 5.44 -9.22
C ASP A 86 -1.37 4.70 -8.43
N LEU A 87 -2.58 4.61 -8.98
CA LEU A 87 -3.72 4.02 -8.30
C LEU A 87 -3.53 2.52 -8.00
N ARG A 88 -2.64 1.83 -8.71
CA ARG A 88 -2.31 0.42 -8.46
C ARG A 88 -1.51 0.24 -7.17
N CYS A 89 -0.81 1.28 -6.74
CA CYS A 89 -0.03 1.32 -5.50
C CYS A 89 -0.77 2.06 -4.37
N TYR A 90 -1.99 2.54 -4.60
CA TYR A 90 -2.71 3.43 -3.68
C TYR A 90 -2.73 2.91 -2.24
N GLU A 91 -3.17 1.67 -2.05
CA GLU A 91 -3.30 1.09 -0.72
C GLU A 91 -1.95 0.91 -0.02
N HIS A 92 -0.92 0.55 -0.79
CA HIS A 92 0.45 0.44 -0.29
C HIS A 92 1.02 1.82 0.07
N ASP A 93 0.82 2.84 -0.77
CA ASP A 93 1.27 4.22 -0.50
C ASP A 93 0.59 4.82 0.74
N VAL A 94 -0.73 4.57 0.93
CA VAL A 94 -1.45 4.94 2.17
C VAL A 94 -0.82 4.24 3.38
N GLY A 95 -0.59 2.93 3.26
CA GLY A 95 0.00 2.13 4.33
C GLY A 95 1.42 2.56 4.71
N VAL A 96 2.28 2.83 3.73
CA VAL A 96 3.65 3.32 3.97
C VAL A 96 3.65 4.68 4.66
N THR A 97 2.70 5.56 4.31
CA THR A 97 2.57 6.87 4.95
C THR A 97 2.17 6.74 6.42
N TRP A 98 1.23 5.85 6.75
CA TRP A 98 0.91 5.53 8.14
C TRP A 98 2.07 4.87 8.89
N LEU A 99 2.78 3.98 8.21
CA LEU A 99 3.94 3.31 8.76
C LEU A 99 5.05 4.30 9.11
N TRP A 100 5.27 5.32 8.27
CA TRP A 100 6.23 6.39 8.53
C TRP A 100 5.88 7.16 9.79
N LEU A 101 4.60 7.51 9.97
CA LEU A 101 4.11 8.18 11.19
C LEU A 101 4.31 7.30 12.42
N ALA A 102 4.02 6.00 12.34
CA ALA A 102 4.25 5.05 13.43
C ALA A 102 5.74 4.94 13.79
N ALA A 103 6.62 4.86 12.78
CA ALA A 103 8.07 4.84 12.98
C ALA A 103 8.58 6.13 13.63
N ARG A 104 8.11 7.29 13.19
CA ARG A 104 8.46 8.59 13.79
C ARG A 104 8.03 8.70 15.26
N ARG A 105 6.90 8.07 15.63
CA ARG A 105 6.43 7.98 17.03
C ARG A 105 7.13 6.91 17.86
N GLY A 106 8.10 6.19 17.28
CA GLY A 106 8.91 5.21 18.01
C GLY A 106 8.32 3.80 18.07
N ALA A 107 7.36 3.45 17.22
CA ALA A 107 6.77 2.10 17.20
C ALA A 107 7.79 0.98 16.93
N PHE A 108 8.96 1.33 16.38
CA PHE A 108 10.07 0.40 16.10
C PHE A 108 11.35 0.79 16.87
N GLY A 109 11.19 1.49 18.00
CA GLY A 109 12.30 2.04 18.78
C GLY A 109 12.62 3.49 18.41
N THR A 110 13.56 4.08 19.14
CA THR A 110 13.98 5.48 18.92
C THR A 110 14.67 5.62 17.57
N ALA A 111 14.13 6.48 16.72
CA ALA A 111 14.71 6.80 15.43
C ALA A 111 15.42 8.16 15.49
N GLN A 112 16.67 8.21 15.03
CA GLN A 112 17.33 9.46 14.64
C GLN A 112 16.75 9.97 13.31
N ALA A 113 16.45 9.04 12.39
CA ALA A 113 15.82 9.36 11.11
C ALA A 113 14.90 8.23 10.63
N VAL A 114 13.83 8.61 9.92
CA VAL A 114 12.97 7.71 9.16
C VAL A 114 12.97 8.19 7.71
N VAL A 115 13.58 7.42 6.82
CA VAL A 115 13.83 7.81 5.43
C VAL A 115 12.93 6.98 4.51
N GLY A 116 12.10 7.63 3.69
CA GLY A 116 11.24 6.94 2.74
C GLY A 116 11.94 6.56 1.44
N GLU A 117 11.39 5.57 0.73
CA GLU A 117 11.87 5.09 -0.57
C GLU A 117 12.21 6.23 -1.56
N ARG A 118 11.35 7.26 -1.64
CA ARG A 118 11.53 8.41 -2.54
C ARG A 118 12.83 9.16 -2.27
N ARG A 119 13.14 9.38 -0.99
CA ARG A 119 14.39 10.04 -0.57
C ARG A 119 15.60 9.16 -0.81
N LEU A 120 15.50 7.86 -0.53
CA LEU A 120 16.57 6.90 -0.81
C LEU A 120 16.93 6.89 -2.31
N ARG A 121 15.92 6.81 -3.18
CA ARG A 121 16.09 6.86 -4.64
C ARG A 121 16.68 8.16 -5.12
N SER A 122 16.24 9.29 -4.56
CA SER A 122 16.74 10.61 -4.96
C SER A 122 18.22 10.76 -4.63
N ARG A 123 18.65 10.30 -3.46
CA ARG A 123 20.06 10.31 -3.04
C ARG A 123 20.90 9.40 -3.93
N ASP A 124 20.43 8.18 -4.20
CA ASP A 124 21.15 7.24 -5.07
C ASP A 124 21.20 7.70 -6.54
N ALA A 125 20.24 8.49 -7.00
CA ALA A 125 20.26 9.05 -8.36
C ALA A 125 21.36 10.11 -8.56
N GLY A 126 21.74 10.81 -7.49
CA GLY A 126 22.80 11.83 -7.50
C GLY A 126 24.14 11.34 -6.97
N ARG A 127 24.28 10.04 -6.68
CA ARG A 127 25.51 9.49 -6.07
C ARG A 127 26.68 9.48 -7.06
N ASP A 128 27.88 9.58 -6.51
CA ASP A 128 29.09 9.28 -7.26
C ASP A 128 29.22 7.77 -7.53
N PRO A 129 29.76 7.34 -8.69
CA PRO A 129 29.87 5.92 -9.05
C PRO A 129 30.58 5.04 -8.02
N GLY A 130 31.47 5.61 -7.20
CA GLY A 130 32.22 4.90 -6.15
C GLY A 130 31.51 4.78 -4.80
N GLU A 131 30.45 5.55 -4.55
CA GLU A 131 29.73 5.47 -3.29
C GLU A 131 28.79 4.26 -3.27
N PRO A 132 28.65 3.55 -2.15
CA PRO A 132 27.73 2.43 -2.05
C PRO A 132 26.27 2.94 -1.97
N PRO A 133 25.30 2.33 -2.68
CA PRO A 133 23.95 2.86 -2.81
C PRO A 133 23.19 2.66 -1.50
N LEU A 134 22.29 3.55 -1.13
CA LEU A 134 21.39 3.35 0.00
C LEU A 134 20.43 2.17 -0.23
N ALA A 135 20.16 1.83 -1.49
CA ALA A 135 19.50 0.59 -1.84
C ALA A 135 20.33 -0.66 -1.53
N VAL A 136 19.62 -1.77 -1.39
CA VAL A 136 20.19 -3.11 -1.33
C VAL A 136 20.45 -3.64 -2.73
N ARG A 137 21.62 -4.24 -2.93
CA ARG A 137 22.02 -4.84 -4.21
C ARG A 137 21.41 -6.24 -4.32
N LEU A 138 20.72 -6.52 -5.42
CA LEU A 138 20.07 -7.83 -5.66
C LEU A 138 20.92 -8.81 -6.47
N GLY A 139 22.11 -8.40 -6.89
CA GLY A 139 22.95 -9.14 -7.83
C GLY A 139 22.44 -9.12 -9.27
N GLY A 140 23.39 -9.23 -10.21
CA GLY A 140 23.14 -9.22 -11.64
C GLY A 140 22.73 -7.85 -12.22
N LEU A 141 22.51 -7.84 -13.54
CA LEU A 141 22.17 -6.63 -14.28
C LEU A 141 20.65 -6.54 -14.54
N GLY A 142 20.13 -5.34 -14.33
CA GLY A 142 18.79 -4.90 -14.66
C GLY A 142 18.69 -4.45 -16.12
N PRO A 143 17.50 -3.95 -16.52
CA PRO A 143 17.32 -3.34 -17.83
C PRO A 143 18.37 -2.24 -18.08
N ALA A 144 18.86 -2.15 -19.32
CA ALA A 144 19.95 -1.25 -19.73
C ALA A 144 21.31 -1.50 -19.04
N GLY A 145 21.56 -2.72 -18.56
CA GLY A 145 22.86 -3.08 -17.97
C GLY A 145 23.13 -2.44 -16.61
N ARG A 146 22.13 -1.81 -15.99
CA ARG A 146 22.26 -1.14 -14.70
C ARG A 146 22.18 -2.14 -13.57
N GLU A 147 22.78 -1.82 -12.43
CA GLU A 147 22.66 -2.67 -11.24
C GLU A 147 21.19 -2.86 -10.81
N ARG A 148 20.85 -4.08 -10.39
CA ARG A 148 19.54 -4.35 -9.78
C ARG A 148 19.54 -3.93 -8.31
N LEU A 149 18.79 -2.89 -8.03
CA LEU A 149 18.63 -2.33 -6.70
C LEU A 149 17.23 -2.58 -6.14
N HIS A 150 17.16 -2.82 -4.84
CA HIS A 150 15.93 -2.83 -4.05
C HIS A 150 15.99 -1.74 -3.00
N TYR A 151 14.94 -0.92 -2.96
CA TYR A 151 14.81 0.14 -1.97
C TYR A 151 13.74 -0.31 -0.96
N PRO A 152 14.04 -0.30 0.35
CA PRO A 152 13.00 -0.54 1.35
C PRO A 152 11.91 0.54 1.25
N ASP A 153 10.71 0.21 1.71
CA ASP A 153 9.63 1.18 1.80
C ASP A 153 10.03 2.32 2.75
N LEU A 154 10.60 1.95 3.91
CA LEU A 154 11.23 2.87 4.85
C LEU A 154 12.56 2.31 5.38
N LEU A 155 13.50 3.21 5.67
CA LEU A 155 14.72 2.91 6.40
C LEU A 155 14.72 3.71 7.72
N ILE A 156 14.78 3.00 8.84
CA ILE A 156 14.98 3.60 10.16
C ILE A 156 16.46 3.63 10.46
N VAL A 157 16.96 4.79 10.87
CA VAL A 157 18.32 4.96 11.41
C VAL A 157 18.19 5.28 12.89
N SER A 158 18.76 4.44 13.74
CA SER A 158 18.79 4.65 15.19
C SER A 158 19.91 5.64 15.58
N PRO A 159 19.89 6.20 16.81
CA PRO A 159 20.93 7.09 17.31
C PRO A 159 22.34 6.47 17.35
N ASP A 160 22.44 5.15 17.49
CA ASP A 160 23.72 4.41 17.43
C ASP A 160 24.12 4.00 16.01
N GLY A 161 23.41 4.48 14.98
CA GLY A 161 23.75 4.30 13.58
C GLY A 161 23.25 3.01 12.94
N ARG A 162 22.56 2.14 13.69
CA ARG A 162 21.93 0.93 13.12
C ARG A 162 20.84 1.29 12.14
N ARG A 163 20.65 0.44 11.15
CA ARG A 163 19.75 0.60 10.02
C ARG A 163 18.80 -0.57 9.93
N LEU A 164 17.53 -0.29 10.15
CA LEU A 164 16.46 -1.27 10.07
C LEU A 164 15.58 -0.94 8.85
N ALA A 165 15.45 -1.90 7.93
CA ALA A 165 14.54 -1.78 6.80
C ALA A 165 13.11 -2.16 7.22
N LEU A 166 12.12 -1.42 6.73
CA LEU A 166 10.72 -1.79 6.84
C LEU A 166 10.14 -2.07 5.44
N GLU A 167 9.38 -3.16 5.34
CA GLU A 167 8.69 -3.61 4.14
C GLU A 167 7.22 -3.81 4.45
N LEU A 168 6.33 -3.10 3.75
CA LEU A 168 4.91 -3.31 3.82
C LEU A 168 4.46 -4.24 2.69
N GLU A 169 4.02 -5.45 3.04
CA GLU A 169 3.61 -6.48 2.08
C GLU A 169 2.11 -6.77 2.19
N LEU A 170 1.32 -6.08 1.36
CA LEU A 170 -0.14 -6.24 1.30
C LEU A 170 -0.60 -7.33 0.33
N THR A 171 0.22 -7.66 -0.66
CA THR A 171 -0.05 -8.68 -1.67
C THR A 171 1.16 -9.58 -1.82
N SER A 172 0.97 -10.80 -2.31
CA SER A 172 2.08 -11.75 -2.46
C SER A 172 3.02 -11.35 -3.60
N LYS A 173 4.27 -10.97 -3.30
CA LYS A 173 5.35 -10.98 -4.30
C LYS A 173 5.68 -12.41 -4.75
N GLY A 174 5.97 -12.58 -6.04
CA GLY A 174 6.42 -13.86 -6.59
C GLY A 174 7.70 -14.37 -5.91
N ARG A 175 7.76 -15.68 -5.66
CA ARG A 175 8.83 -16.34 -4.87
C ARG A 175 10.24 -15.92 -5.28
N ARG A 176 10.57 -16.00 -6.57
CA ARG A 176 11.90 -15.64 -7.11
C ARG A 176 12.29 -14.19 -6.83
N ARG A 177 11.33 -13.25 -6.80
CA ARG A 177 11.59 -11.85 -6.48
C ARG A 177 11.84 -11.68 -4.99
N ARG A 178 10.99 -12.30 -4.16
CA ARG A 178 11.11 -12.26 -2.70
C ARG A 178 12.45 -12.84 -2.21
N GLU A 179 12.81 -14.04 -2.68
CA GLU A 179 14.08 -14.68 -2.29
C GLU A 179 15.30 -13.84 -2.71
N ARG A 180 15.25 -13.15 -3.86
CA ARG A 180 16.31 -12.21 -4.24
C ARG A 180 16.41 -11.00 -3.33
N ILE A 181 15.28 -10.40 -2.94
CA ILE A 181 15.26 -9.27 -2.01
C ILE A 181 15.82 -9.68 -0.65
N LEU A 182 15.35 -10.82 -0.12
CA LEU A 182 15.84 -11.38 1.14
C LEU A 182 17.35 -11.70 1.08
N ALA A 183 17.83 -12.32 0.00
CA ALA A 183 19.26 -12.57 -0.19
C ALA A 183 20.06 -11.27 -0.26
N GLY A 184 19.51 -10.22 -0.89
CA GLY A 184 20.10 -8.88 -0.88
C GLY A 184 20.27 -8.35 0.55
N TYR A 185 19.22 -8.41 1.37
CA TYR A 185 19.31 -7.99 2.77
C TYR A 185 20.34 -8.81 3.56
N GLY A 186 20.35 -10.14 3.38
CA GLY A 186 21.32 -11.02 4.03
C GLY A 186 22.78 -10.78 3.65
N ALA A 187 23.01 -10.24 2.45
CA ALA A 187 24.36 -9.95 1.95
C ALA A 187 24.82 -8.51 2.26
N ASP A 188 23.92 -7.61 2.67
CA ASP A 188 24.23 -6.20 2.89
C ASP A 188 24.48 -5.92 4.38
N ALA A 189 25.76 -5.98 4.78
CA ALA A 189 26.19 -5.74 6.15
C ALA A 189 25.86 -4.33 6.70
N ARG A 190 25.36 -3.42 5.86
CA ARG A 190 24.93 -2.08 6.26
C ARG A 190 23.50 -2.05 6.79
N ILE A 191 22.75 -3.15 6.65
CA ILE A 191 21.38 -3.29 7.14
C ILE A 191 21.38 -4.31 8.28
N ASP A 192 21.03 -3.87 9.48
CA ASP A 192 21.02 -4.70 10.69
C ASP A 192 19.83 -5.66 10.73
N GLY A 193 18.82 -5.44 9.88
CA GLY A 193 17.75 -6.38 9.64
C GLY A 193 16.55 -5.74 8.94
N VAL A 194 15.51 -6.54 8.74
CA VAL A 194 14.30 -6.13 8.03
C VAL A 194 13.05 -6.59 8.76
N ILE A 195 12.09 -5.69 8.91
CA ILE A 195 10.75 -6.00 9.41
C ILE A 195 9.77 -5.99 8.23
N TYR A 196 9.19 -7.17 7.97
CA TYR A 196 8.06 -7.32 7.06
C TYR A 196 6.75 -7.16 7.83
N LEU A 197 5.97 -6.15 7.45
CA LEU A 197 4.63 -5.90 7.95
C LEU A 197 3.64 -6.49 6.95
N VAL A 198 2.87 -7.47 7.40
CA VAL A 198 2.00 -8.27 6.53
C VAL A 198 0.56 -8.18 6.98
N ARG A 199 -0.38 -8.11 6.04
CA ARG A 199 -1.81 -8.22 6.36
C ARG A 199 -2.27 -9.67 6.45
N ASP A 200 -1.75 -10.52 5.58
CA ASP A 200 -2.12 -11.94 5.48
C ASP A 200 -1.04 -12.83 6.12
N VAL A 201 -1.45 -13.69 7.04
CA VAL A 201 -0.59 -14.69 7.69
C VAL A 201 0.10 -15.62 6.67
N ARG A 202 -0.53 -15.90 5.52
CA ARG A 202 0.05 -16.73 4.45
C ARG A 202 1.24 -16.05 3.80
N ILE A 203 1.16 -14.73 3.58
CA ILE A 203 2.29 -13.92 3.09
C ILE A 203 3.42 -13.99 4.10
N GLY A 204 3.11 -13.79 5.39
CA GLY A 204 4.07 -13.86 6.48
C GLY A 204 4.82 -15.19 6.55
N ARG A 205 4.09 -16.32 6.50
CA ARG A 205 4.69 -17.66 6.45
C ARG A 205 5.61 -17.81 5.24
N SER A 206 5.16 -17.37 4.06
CA SER A 206 5.97 -17.47 2.84
C SER A 206 7.29 -16.69 2.92
N ILE A 207 7.30 -15.54 3.60
CA ILE A 207 8.51 -14.75 3.88
C ILE A 207 9.41 -15.49 4.86
N ALA A 208 8.87 -15.94 5.99
CA ALA A 208 9.61 -16.68 7.01
C ALA A 208 10.27 -17.95 6.46
N ASP A 209 9.54 -18.74 5.66
CA ASP A 209 10.07 -19.94 5.01
C ASP A 209 11.23 -19.62 4.05
N SER A 210 11.11 -18.49 3.33
CA SER A 210 12.16 -18.05 2.40
C SER A 210 13.41 -17.57 3.16
N ALA A 211 13.22 -16.84 4.26
CA ALA A 211 14.32 -16.42 5.13
C ALA A 211 15.04 -17.62 5.77
N GLY A 212 14.28 -18.64 6.19
CA GLY A 212 14.83 -19.90 6.73
C GLY A 212 15.68 -20.65 5.72
N ARG A 213 15.20 -20.79 4.48
CA ARG A 213 15.99 -21.42 3.40
C ARG A 213 17.28 -20.67 3.07
N LEU A 214 17.29 -19.36 3.27
CA LEU A 214 18.45 -18.51 3.02
C LEU A 214 19.38 -18.38 4.24
N GLY A 215 19.02 -18.93 5.40
CA GLY A 215 19.82 -18.85 6.62
C GLY A 215 19.82 -17.48 7.30
N ILE A 216 18.88 -16.59 6.96
CA ILE A 216 18.86 -15.19 7.45
C ILE A 216 17.72 -14.91 8.43
N SER A 217 17.00 -15.95 8.89
CA SER A 217 15.87 -15.81 9.83
C SER A 217 16.14 -14.92 11.05
N PRO A 218 17.34 -14.91 11.68
CA PRO A 218 17.56 -14.06 12.86
C PRO A 218 17.48 -12.55 12.59
N TRP A 219 17.50 -12.15 11.31
CA TRP A 219 17.58 -10.75 10.84
C TRP A 219 16.27 -10.31 10.16
N VAL A 220 15.29 -11.23 10.07
CA VAL A 220 14.01 -11.03 9.39
C VAL A 220 12.87 -11.21 10.38
N TRP A 221 12.20 -10.12 10.72
CA TRP A 221 11.02 -10.15 11.58
C TRP A 221 9.76 -9.99 10.75
N VAL A 222 8.79 -10.88 10.94
CA VAL A 222 7.48 -10.78 10.31
C VAL A 222 6.45 -10.37 11.35
N ARG A 223 5.73 -9.28 11.11
CA ARG A 223 4.75 -8.71 12.03
C ARG A 223 3.40 -8.52 11.32
N PRO A 224 2.27 -8.92 11.92
CA PRO A 224 0.97 -8.60 11.37
C PRO A 224 0.72 -7.09 11.46
N VAL A 225 -0.01 -6.55 10.49
CA VAL A 225 -0.47 -5.15 10.51
C VAL A 225 -1.95 -5.09 10.14
N VAL A 226 -2.68 -4.24 10.86
CA VAL A 226 -4.02 -3.80 10.47
C VAL A 226 -3.87 -2.40 9.92
N LEU A 227 -4.29 -2.22 8.66
CA LEU A 227 -4.33 -0.90 8.04
C LEU A 227 -5.79 -0.55 7.84
N ASP A 228 -6.22 0.49 8.53
CA ASP A 228 -7.46 1.16 8.17
C ASP A 228 -7.14 2.14 7.03
N THR A 229 -7.43 1.71 5.81
CA THR A 229 -7.18 2.49 4.59
C THR A 229 -8.44 3.24 4.14
N GLY A 230 -9.54 3.19 4.91
CA GLY A 230 -10.85 3.69 4.51
C GLY A 230 -11.51 2.92 3.35
N LEU A 231 -10.83 1.89 2.80
CA LEU A 231 -11.36 1.03 1.73
C LEU A 231 -12.31 -0.04 2.27
N SER A 232 -12.11 -0.48 3.52
CA SER A 232 -12.89 -1.54 4.18
C SER A 232 -14.32 -1.11 4.54
N GLU A 233 -14.52 0.13 4.98
CA GLU A 233 -15.85 0.65 5.32
C GLU A 233 -16.73 0.82 4.06
N GLN A 234 -16.16 1.28 2.94
CA GLN A 234 -16.92 1.40 1.69
C GLN A 234 -17.19 0.07 0.99
N ALA A 235 -16.34 -0.95 1.15
CA ALA A 235 -16.68 -2.30 0.69
C ALA A 235 -17.95 -2.83 1.40
N ALA A 236 -18.13 -2.48 2.68
CA ALA A 236 -19.35 -2.79 3.43
C ALA A 236 -20.55 -1.93 2.99
N GLU A 237 -20.35 -0.64 2.66
CA GLU A 237 -21.43 0.23 2.14
C GLU A 237 -21.87 -0.15 0.72
N ILE A 238 -20.95 -0.56 -0.16
CA ILE A 238 -21.26 -1.03 -1.53
C ILE A 238 -21.89 -2.43 -1.49
N GLY A 239 -21.50 -3.28 -0.52
CA GLY A 239 -22.07 -4.61 -0.29
C GLY A 239 -23.42 -4.60 0.47
N GLY A 240 -23.81 -3.47 1.06
CA GLY A 240 -25.07 -3.29 1.80
C GLY A 240 -26.32 -3.09 0.93
N GLY A 241 -26.18 -3.14 -0.41
CA GLY A 241 -27.28 -3.15 -1.35
C GLY A 241 -28.06 -4.47 -1.30
N ARG A 242 -29.05 -4.53 -0.40
CA ARG A 242 -30.13 -5.53 -0.29
C ARG A 242 -30.24 -6.51 -1.48
N ALA A 243 -29.66 -7.70 -1.33
CA ALA A 243 -30.22 -8.89 -1.94
C ALA A 243 -31.53 -9.21 -1.20
N GLY A 244 -32.65 -8.75 -1.75
CA GLY A 244 -33.98 -9.15 -1.31
C GLY A 244 -34.16 -10.64 -1.56
N ALA A 245 -33.91 -11.46 -0.53
CA ALA A 245 -34.41 -12.82 -0.49
C ALA A 245 -35.94 -12.77 -0.39
N PRO A 246 -36.70 -13.48 -1.26
CA PRO A 246 -38.15 -13.52 -1.15
C PRO A 246 -38.56 -14.29 0.11
N SER A 247 -39.24 -13.58 1.00
CA SER A 247 -39.88 -14.08 2.21
C SER A 247 -40.96 -15.11 1.87
N ALA A 248 -40.76 -16.35 2.30
CA ALA A 248 -41.81 -17.37 2.37
C ALA A 248 -42.55 -17.26 3.72
N ARG A 249 -43.87 -16.97 3.69
CA ARG A 249 -44.91 -17.62 4.52
C ARG A 249 -46.34 -17.12 4.22
N ALA A 250 -47.08 -18.00 3.54
CA ALA A 250 -48.47 -18.44 3.74
C ALA A 250 -49.55 -17.49 4.32
N ARG A 251 -50.64 -17.29 3.54
CA ARG A 251 -51.98 -17.91 3.75
C ARG A 251 -53.03 -17.36 2.76
N GLY A 252 -53.91 -18.22 2.25
CA GLY A 252 -55.22 -17.85 1.68
C GLY A 252 -55.57 -18.44 0.31
N ALA A 253 -56.28 -19.56 0.29
CA ALA A 253 -57.21 -19.94 -0.80
C ALA A 253 -58.61 -19.35 -0.47
N PRO A 254 -59.68 -19.42 -1.30
CA PRO A 254 -59.82 -20.05 -2.63
C PRO A 254 -60.59 -19.20 -3.70
N SER A 255 -60.55 -19.58 -4.99
CA SER A 255 -61.77 -19.71 -5.83
C SER A 255 -61.50 -20.28 -7.24
N ALA A 256 -62.41 -21.16 -7.65
CA ALA A 256 -62.55 -21.88 -8.92
C ALA A 256 -62.51 -21.04 -10.22
N ARG A 257 -62.07 -21.60 -11.35
CA ARG A 257 -62.88 -22.36 -12.36
C ARG A 257 -62.07 -22.69 -13.62
N ALA A 258 -62.22 -23.96 -14.07
CA ALA A 258 -62.29 -24.50 -15.44
C ALA A 258 -61.23 -24.09 -16.50
N SER A 259 -60.62 -24.98 -17.31
CA SER A 259 -61.23 -26.05 -18.11
C SER A 259 -60.17 -26.97 -18.75
N ARG A 260 -60.42 -28.30 -18.78
CA ARG A 260 -60.35 -29.29 -19.90
C ARG A 260 -59.21 -29.20 -20.94
N ALA A 261 -58.57 -30.25 -21.45
CA ALA A 261 -58.84 -31.70 -21.56
C ALA A 261 -57.48 -32.43 -21.84
N ALA A 262 -57.24 -33.65 -21.32
CA ALA A 262 -57.34 -34.97 -21.99
C ALA A 262 -56.38 -35.15 -23.19
N ALA A 263 -55.66 -36.25 -23.43
CA ALA A 263 -55.62 -37.62 -22.89
C ALA A 263 -54.20 -38.19 -23.23
N GLU A 264 -53.61 -39.08 -22.43
CA GLU A 264 -53.52 -40.55 -22.67
C GLU A 264 -52.91 -40.91 -24.05
N ASP A 265 -52.02 -41.88 -24.24
CA ASP A 265 -51.77 -43.12 -23.52
C ASP A 265 -50.53 -43.84 -24.10
N ARG A 266 -49.96 -44.75 -23.31
CA ARG A 266 -49.15 -45.96 -23.64
C ARG A 266 -47.79 -45.80 -24.35
N ARG A 267 -46.68 -46.25 -23.70
CA ARG A 267 -46.19 -47.66 -23.58
C ARG A 267 -45.96 -48.29 -24.97
N ALA A 268 -44.89 -49.00 -25.28
CA ALA A 268 -43.70 -49.49 -24.58
C ALA A 268 -42.81 -50.19 -25.63
N GLN A 269 -41.65 -50.67 -25.18
CA GLN A 269 -40.83 -51.78 -25.73
C GLN A 269 -39.57 -51.43 -26.55
N GLU A 270 -38.46 -51.53 -25.81
CA GLU A 270 -37.10 -52.07 -26.10
C GLU A 270 -36.99 -53.22 -27.15
N PRO A 271 -35.80 -53.84 -27.39
CA PRO A 271 -34.46 -53.32 -27.75
C PRO A 271 -33.86 -54.16 -28.95
N VAL A 272 -32.54 -54.41 -28.94
CA VAL A 272 -31.68 -55.25 -29.83
C VAL A 272 -31.26 -54.54 -31.14
N THR A 273 -29.99 -54.43 -31.59
CA THR A 273 -28.87 -55.38 -31.64
C THR A 273 -27.47 -54.71 -31.73
N SER A 274 -26.49 -55.55 -31.39
CA SER A 274 -25.03 -55.54 -31.51
C SER A 274 -24.35 -55.08 -32.82
N GLY A 275 -23.05 -54.72 -32.70
CA GLY A 275 -21.99 -54.97 -33.70
C GLY A 275 -20.94 -53.84 -33.73
N ALA A 276 -19.79 -53.92 -33.04
CA ALA A 276 -18.55 -54.63 -33.36
C ALA A 276 -17.84 -54.17 -34.65
N GLY A 277 -16.62 -53.63 -34.52
CA GLY A 277 -15.74 -53.41 -35.67
C GLY A 277 -14.51 -52.54 -35.38
N ARG A 278 -13.48 -53.19 -34.81
CA ARG A 278 -12.01 -52.96 -34.86
C ARG A 278 -11.44 -51.54 -34.97
#